data_AF-I6RDB8-F1
#
_entry.id   AF-I6RDB8-F1
#
_cell.length_a   1.000
_cell.length_b   1.000
_cell.length_c   1.000
_cell.angle_alpha   90.00
_cell.angle_beta   90.00
_cell.angle_gamma   90.00
#
_symmetry.space_group_name_H-M   'P 1'
#
loop_
_entity.id
_entity.type
_entity.pdbx_description
1 polymer ?
#
loop_
_entity_poly.entity_id
_entity_poly.type
_entity_poly.pdbx_seq_one_letter_code
_entity_poly.pdbx_strand_id
1 'polypeptide(L)'
;RLPAAREVLDLRDIEQGLENLQRLPSVDATVELHPGNQPGESDIVITRKQEKMWRVNLWVDNTGTESAGKNQGGMMLALDNPLALSDLFYVTATRDLLFTDAKASTNYSAHYSVPFGYW
;
A
#
# COMPACT_ATOMS: atom_id res chain seq x y z
N ARG A 1 16.34 18.55 9.37
CA ARG A 1 15.56 19.73 9.82
C ARG A 1 15.04 20.43 8.58
N LEU A 2 13.83 20.13 8.15
CA LEU A 2 13.14 20.91 7.13
C LEU A 2 12.53 22.13 7.83
N PRO A 3 12.73 23.36 7.34
CA PRO A 3 12.09 24.53 7.90
C PRO A 3 10.67 24.59 7.33
N ALA A 4 9.76 23.81 7.92
CA ALA A 4 8.35 24.17 7.80
C ALA A 4 8.19 25.47 8.60
N ALA A 5 7.54 26.48 8.00
CA ALA A 5 7.03 27.62 8.76
C ALA A 5 6.34 27.08 10.02
N ARG A 6 6.39 27.80 11.15
CA ARG A 6 5.68 27.42 12.39
C ARG A 6 4.18 27.30 12.08
N GLU A 7 3.80 26.12 11.62
CA GLU A 7 2.44 25.71 11.34
C GLU A 7 1.87 25.25 12.68
N VAL A 8 0.64 25.65 12.95
CA VAL A 8 -0.05 25.17 14.15
C VAL A 8 -0.16 23.66 13.99
N LEU A 9 0.34 22.93 14.97
CA LEU A 9 0.25 21.48 14.98
C LEU A 9 -1.22 21.06 14.95
N ASP A 10 -1.66 20.49 13.84
CA ASP A 10 -2.98 19.87 13.73
C ASP A 10 -2.83 18.36 13.89
N LEU A 11 -3.60 17.79 14.82
CA LEU A 11 -3.66 16.34 15.02
C LEU A 11 -4.11 15.64 13.74
N ARG A 12 -4.97 16.26 12.94
CA ARG A 12 -5.50 15.71 11.70
C ARG A 12 -4.43 15.49 10.65
N ASP A 13 -3.50 16.44 10.50
CA ASP A 13 -2.38 16.31 9.57
C ASP A 13 -1.44 15.19 9.98
N ILE A 14 -1.23 15.00 11.30
CA ILE A 14 -0.41 13.91 11.84
C ILE A 14 -1.08 12.56 11.58
N GLU A 15 -2.36 12.44 11.88
CA GLU A 15 -3.14 11.22 11.62
C GLU A 15 -3.12 10.89 10.13
N GLN A 16 -3.36 11.87 9.26
CA GLN A 16 -3.34 11.66 7.82
C GLN A 16 -1.96 11.22 7.30
N GLY A 17 -0.89 11.83 7.82
CA GLY A 17 0.47 11.43 7.51
C GLY A 17 0.78 10.01 7.98
N LEU A 18 0.32 9.63 9.17
CA LEU A 18 0.47 8.29 9.72
C LEU A 18 -0.31 7.25 8.90
N GLU A 19 -1.55 7.54 8.52
CA GLU A 19 -2.36 6.70 7.63
C GLU A 19 -1.66 6.49 6.29
N ASN A 20 -1.09 7.55 5.71
CA ASN A 20 -0.32 7.46 4.46
C ASN A 20 0.92 6.57 4.60
N LEU A 21 1.59 6.56 5.76
CA LEU A 21 2.71 5.67 6.04
C LEU A 21 2.25 4.21 6.22
N GLN A 22 1.13 4.01 6.91
CA GLN A 22 0.58 2.70 7.25
C GLN A 22 -0.24 2.05 6.12
N ARG A 23 -0.51 2.75 5.01
CA ARG A 23 -1.26 2.20 3.88
C ARG A 23 -0.65 0.92 3.28
N LEU A 24 0.65 0.71 3.48
CA LEU A 24 1.40 -0.41 2.93
C LEU A 24 1.45 -1.56 3.94
N PRO A 25 0.99 -2.78 3.59
CA PRO A 25 0.92 -3.90 4.54
C PRO A 25 2.26 -4.34 5.14
N SER A 26 3.39 -4.02 4.50
CA SER A 26 4.73 -4.33 5.01
C SER A 26 5.32 -3.25 5.92
N VAL A 27 4.59 -2.15 6.17
CA VAL A 27 5.07 -1.00 6.93
C VAL A 27 4.35 -0.93 8.27
N ASP A 28 5.14 -0.91 9.33
CA ASP A 28 4.70 -0.51 10.66
C ASP A 28 5.27 0.88 10.97
N ALA A 29 4.41 1.81 11.35
CA ALA A 29 4.80 3.18 11.63
C ALA A 29 4.11 3.69 12.90
N THR A 30 4.83 4.46 13.70
CA THR A 30 4.30 5.11 14.91
C THR A 30 4.69 6.58 14.92
N VAL A 31 3.85 7.39 15.55
CA VAL A 31 4.13 8.80 15.83
C VAL A 31 4.07 9.02 17.33
N GLU A 32 5.06 9.72 17.86
CA GLU A 32 5.12 10.16 19.24
C GLU A 32 5.30 11.67 19.31
N LEU A 33 4.56 12.30 20.21
CA LEU A 33 4.67 13.73 20.51
C LEU A 33 5.44 13.92 21.81
N HIS A 34 6.55 14.64 21.73
CA HIS A 34 7.37 15.01 22.88
C HIS A 34 7.29 16.53 23.08
N PRO A 35 7.41 17.04 24.32
CA PRO A 35 7.53 18.49 24.54
C PRO A 35 8.73 19.06 23.78
N GLY A 36 8.53 20.18 23.09
CA GLY A 36 9.60 20.89 22.40
C GLY A 36 10.49 21.70 23.35
N ASN A 37 11.51 22.36 22.79
CA ASN A 37 12.48 23.12 23.57
C ASN A 37 11.94 24.48 24.06
N GLN A 38 10.89 25.01 23.46
CA GLN A 38 10.24 26.26 23.86
C GLN A 38 8.76 26.03 24.23
N PRO A 39 8.18 26.86 25.11
CA PRO A 39 6.75 26.82 25.40
C PRO A 39 5.91 26.93 24.11
N GLY A 40 4.96 26.01 23.95
CA GLY A 40 4.08 25.94 22.77
C GLY A 40 4.67 25.18 21.58
N GLU A 41 5.86 24.58 21.72
CA GLU A 41 6.44 23.67 20.72
C GLU A 41 6.28 22.21 21.14
N SER A 42 6.18 21.34 20.13
CA SER A 42 6.20 19.88 20.27
C SER A 42 7.14 19.30 19.22
N ASP A 43 7.93 18.30 19.61
CA ASP A 43 8.74 17.50 18.70
C ASP A 43 7.94 16.26 18.27
N ILE A 44 7.85 16.03 16.97
CA ILE A 44 7.20 14.85 16.39
C ILE A 44 8.28 13.82 16.05
N VAL A 45 8.20 12.64 16.68
CA VAL A 45 9.10 11.52 16.40
C VAL A 45 8.32 10.47 15.62
N ILE A 46 8.75 10.21 14.38
CA ILE A 46 8.17 9.18 13.52
C ILE A 46 9.12 7.99 13.46
N THR A 47 8.64 6.82 13.89
CA THR A 47 9.37 5.56 13.73
C THR A 47 8.73 4.75 12.62
N ARG A 48 9.53 4.23 11.68
CA ARG A 48 9.07 3.39 10.58
C ARG A 48 9.90 2.11 10.50
N LYS A 49 9.22 0.97 10.38
CA LYS A 49 9.82 -0.35 10.21
C LYS A 49 9.22 -1.03 8.99
N GLN A 50 10.08 -1.60 8.14
CA GLN A 50 9.69 -2.38 6.98
C GLN A 50 10.72 -3.49 6.77
N GLU A 51 10.32 -4.75 6.97
CA GLU A 51 11.25 -5.88 6.85
C GLU A 51 11.50 -6.28 5.40
N LYS A 52 10.47 -6.15 4.56
CA LYS A 52 10.53 -6.50 3.13
C LYS A 52 9.70 -5.52 2.32
N MET A 53 10.20 -5.21 1.13
CA MET A 53 9.53 -4.33 0.16
C MET A 53 8.74 -5.09 -0.91
N TRP A 54 8.66 -6.41 -0.83
CA TRP A 54 7.97 -7.23 -1.82
C TRP A 54 7.02 -8.22 -1.17
N ARG A 55 5.92 -8.53 -1.86
CA ARG A 55 4.93 -9.52 -1.45
C ARG A 55 4.47 -10.35 -2.63
N VAL A 56 4.16 -11.61 -2.38
CA VAL A 56 3.57 -12.54 -3.35
C VAL A 56 2.28 -13.07 -2.76
N ASN A 57 1.20 -13.08 -3.54
CA ASN A 57 -0.08 -13.66 -3.16
C ASN A 57 -0.52 -14.62 -4.25
N LEU A 58 -1.04 -15.78 -3.85
CA LEU A 58 -1.59 -16.80 -4.74
C LEU A 58 -3.02 -17.09 -4.28
N TRP A 59 -3.94 -17.28 -5.22
CA TRP A 59 -5.32 -17.61 -4.88
C TRP A 59 -5.96 -18.52 -5.93
N VAL A 60 -7.05 -19.15 -5.51
CA VAL A 60 -7.96 -19.93 -6.35
C VAL A 60 -9.38 -19.58 -5.92
N ASP A 61 -10.26 -19.37 -6.87
CA ASP A 61 -11.67 -19.04 -6.63
C ASP A 61 -12.58 -19.65 -7.70
N ASN A 62 -13.90 -19.53 -7.50
CA ASN A 62 -14.93 -20.03 -8.42
C ASN A 62 -15.82 -18.89 -8.98
N THR A 63 -15.28 -17.68 -9.06
CA THR A 63 -16.03 -16.46 -9.41
C THR A 63 -16.21 -16.25 -10.92
N GLY A 64 -15.54 -17.05 -11.76
CA GLY A 64 -15.66 -16.95 -13.21
C GLY A 64 -17.02 -17.38 -13.74
N THR A 65 -17.38 -16.89 -14.93
CA THR A 65 -18.64 -17.25 -15.60
C THR A 65 -18.53 -18.60 -16.32
N GLU A 66 -19.65 -19.17 -16.75
CA GLU A 66 -19.66 -20.41 -17.55
C GLU A 66 -18.88 -20.32 -18.86
N SER A 67 -18.79 -19.11 -19.44
CA SER A 67 -18.06 -18.83 -20.68
C SER A 67 -16.58 -18.53 -20.45
N ALA A 68 -16.21 -17.90 -19.32
CA ALA A 68 -14.83 -17.57 -18.97
C ALA A 68 -14.10 -18.65 -18.16
N GLY A 69 -14.82 -19.72 -17.77
CA GLY A 69 -14.32 -20.78 -16.90
C GLY A 69 -14.65 -20.49 -15.43
N LYS A 70 -15.44 -21.36 -14.80
CA LYS A 70 -15.95 -21.13 -13.43
C LYS A 70 -14.83 -21.05 -12.38
N ASN A 71 -13.84 -21.93 -12.48
CA ASN A 71 -12.73 -21.99 -11.55
C ASN A 71 -11.54 -21.19 -12.10
N GLN A 72 -11.07 -20.22 -11.34
CA GLN A 72 -9.98 -19.32 -11.69
C GLN A 72 -8.84 -19.46 -10.67
N GLY A 73 -7.61 -19.29 -11.12
CA GLY A 73 -6.43 -19.19 -10.27
C GLY A 73 -5.68 -17.92 -10.60
N GLY A 74 -5.00 -17.36 -9.61
CA GLY A 74 -4.25 -16.12 -9.81
C GLY A 74 -3.05 -15.94 -8.91
N MET A 75 -2.22 -14.99 -9.33
CA MET A 75 -1.05 -14.55 -8.61
C MET A 75 -0.95 -13.02 -8.62
N MET A 76 -0.39 -12.46 -7.56
CA MET A 76 -0.04 -11.05 -7.45
C MET A 76 1.39 -10.91 -6.95
N LEU A 77 2.16 -10.08 -7.63
CA LEU A 77 3.47 -9.61 -7.16
C LEU A 77 3.33 -8.13 -6.82
N ALA A 78 3.63 -7.75 -5.58
CA ALA A 78 3.55 -6.38 -5.12
C ALA A 78 4.92 -5.89 -4.63
N LEU A 79 5.22 -4.62 -4.92
CA LEU A 79 6.32 -3.85 -4.37
C LEU A 79 5.75 -2.73 -3.50
N ASP A 80 6.06 -2.78 -2.22
CA ASP A 80 5.65 -1.79 -1.22
C ASP A 80 6.80 -0.81 -0.99
N ASN A 81 6.54 0.48 -1.20
CA ASN A 81 7.47 1.60 -1.04
C ASN A 81 8.71 1.57 -1.96
N PRO A 82 8.62 1.24 -3.26
CA PRO A 82 9.81 1.13 -4.12
C PRO A 82 10.52 2.47 -4.34
N LEU A 83 9.85 3.62 -4.21
CA LEU A 83 10.45 4.95 -4.37
C LEU A 83 10.62 5.73 -3.06
N ALA A 84 10.39 5.09 -1.91
CA ALA A 84 10.41 5.74 -0.60
C ALA A 84 9.34 6.86 -0.41
N LEU A 85 8.22 6.79 -1.14
CA LEU A 85 7.13 7.77 -1.12
C LEU A 85 5.83 7.21 -0.51
N SER A 86 5.92 6.13 0.27
CA SER A 86 4.77 5.31 0.66
C SER A 86 3.96 4.80 -0.54
N ASP A 87 4.64 4.54 -1.65
CA ASP A 87 4.04 4.15 -2.90
C ASP A 87 3.79 2.64 -2.99
N LEU A 88 2.76 2.23 -3.73
CA LEU A 88 2.39 0.83 -3.93
C LEU A 88 2.38 0.51 -5.42
N PHE A 89 3.17 -0.47 -5.83
CA PHE A 89 3.09 -1.08 -7.15
C PHE A 89 2.66 -2.53 -7.02
N TYR A 90 1.75 -3.01 -7.87
CA TYR A 90 1.54 -4.45 -8.01
C TYR A 90 1.08 -4.84 -9.40
N VAL A 91 1.39 -6.08 -9.77
CA VAL A 91 0.89 -6.73 -10.97
C VAL A 91 0.13 -7.98 -10.58
N THR A 92 -0.96 -8.27 -11.31
CA THR A 92 -1.73 -9.49 -11.14
C THR A 92 -1.85 -10.25 -12.44
N ALA A 93 -1.91 -11.57 -12.33
CA ALA A 93 -2.24 -12.47 -13.43
C ALA A 93 -3.30 -13.45 -12.94
N THR A 94 -4.34 -13.66 -13.72
CA THR A 94 -5.45 -14.58 -13.40
C THR A 94 -5.79 -15.39 -14.64
N ARG A 95 -6.07 -16.68 -14.46
CA ARG A 95 -6.43 -17.58 -15.55
C ARG A 95 -7.43 -18.64 -15.10
N ASP A 96 -8.25 -19.11 -16.03
CA ASP A 96 -9.06 -20.31 -15.84
C ASP A 96 -8.19 -21.54 -15.51
N LEU A 97 -8.68 -22.39 -14.62
CA LEU A 97 -7.98 -23.61 -14.20
C LEU A 97 -8.33 -24.85 -15.03
N LEU A 98 -9.22 -24.71 -16.01
CA LEU A 98 -9.59 -25.82 -16.90
C LEU A 98 -8.53 -26.03 -17.98
N PHE A 99 -7.73 -25.01 -18.31
CA PHE A 99 -6.62 -25.06 -19.27
C PHE A 99 -7.03 -25.67 -20.62
N THR A 100 -8.30 -25.52 -21.01
CA THR A 100 -8.83 -25.99 -22.30
C THR A 100 -8.86 -24.86 -23.31
N ASP A 101 -8.53 -25.13 -24.58
CA ASP A 101 -8.59 -24.12 -25.65
C ASP A 101 -10.00 -23.56 -25.90
N ALA A 102 -11.05 -24.26 -25.48
CA ALA A 102 -12.43 -23.89 -25.77
C ALA A 102 -13.00 -22.78 -24.85
N LYS A 103 -12.36 -22.49 -23.70
CA LYS A 103 -12.87 -21.56 -22.67
C LYS A 103 -11.73 -20.93 -21.84
N ALA A 104 -10.71 -20.41 -22.51
CA ALA A 104 -9.55 -19.84 -21.84
C ALA A 104 -9.73 -18.33 -21.59
N SER A 105 -9.95 -17.92 -20.34
CA SER A 105 -9.89 -16.51 -19.93
C SER A 105 -8.57 -16.27 -19.23
N THR A 106 -7.80 -15.28 -19.69
CA THR A 106 -6.56 -14.84 -19.04
C THR A 106 -6.61 -13.33 -18.88
N ASN A 107 -6.37 -12.86 -17.67
CA ASN A 107 -6.37 -11.45 -17.33
C ASN A 107 -5.02 -11.06 -16.70
N TYR A 108 -4.50 -9.91 -17.12
CA TYR A 108 -3.33 -9.28 -16.53
C TYR A 108 -3.67 -7.86 -16.15
N SER A 109 -3.24 -7.42 -14.97
CA SER A 109 -3.39 -6.03 -14.56
C SER A 109 -2.16 -5.51 -13.85
N ALA A 110 -1.97 -4.20 -13.89
CA ALA A 110 -0.95 -3.49 -13.15
C ALA A 110 -1.59 -2.30 -12.45
N HIS A 111 -1.07 -1.97 -11.27
CA HIS A 111 -1.53 -0.84 -10.47
C HIS A 111 -0.33 -0.14 -9.85
N TYR A 112 -0.37 1.19 -9.83
CA TYR A 112 0.58 2.04 -9.13
C TYR A 112 -0.17 3.15 -8.41
N SER A 113 0.19 3.44 -7.16
CA SER A 113 -0.36 4.56 -6.41
C SER A 113 0.65 5.18 -5.45
N VAL A 114 0.51 6.49 -5.24
CA VAL A 114 1.32 7.30 -4.31
C VAL A 114 0.36 8.19 -3.53
N PRO A 115 0.39 8.20 -2.18
CA PRO A 115 -0.39 9.16 -1.40
C PRO A 115 0.17 10.58 -1.56
N PHE A 116 -0.70 11.59 -1.57
CA PHE A 116 -0.28 12.98 -1.57
C PHE A 116 -1.17 13.84 -0.64
N GLY A 117 -0.70 14.06 0.58
CA GLY A 117 -1.45 14.78 1.59
C GLY A 117 -2.75 14.05 1.92
N TYR A 118 -3.88 14.67 1.60
CA TYR A 118 -5.24 14.15 1.82
C TYR A 118 -5.82 13.35 0.64
N TRP A 119 -5.00 13.02 -0.36
CA TRP A 119 -5.42 12.45 -1.65
C TRP A 119 -4.69 11.14 -1.96
#